data_AF-A0A960TCL5-F1
#
_entry.id   AF-A0A960TCL5-F1
#
_cell.length_a   1.000
_cell.length_b   1.000
_cell.length_c   1.000
_cell.angle_alpha   90.00
_cell.angle_beta   90.00
_cell.angle_gamma   90.00
#
_symmetry.space_group_name_H-M   'P 1'
#
loop_
_entity.id
_entity.type
_entity.pdbx_description
1 polymer ?
#
loop_
_entity_poly.entity_id
_entity_poly.type
_entity_poly.pdbx_seq_one_letter_code
_entity_poly.pdbx_strand_id
1 'polypeptide(L)'
;MKLHEYQAKQLLKRHGVKVQEGKVVEKKEDIGPAFEALGGGVIAVKSQVHAGGRGKGVLYDGPNPHEDAKIQEGGVKVAKTKEEAVEFGSKMLGNYLVTHQTGGTGKQVNKIYLEKGTDIARELYLSILHDRGLNKPIVM
;
A
#
# COMPACT_ATOMS: atom_id res chain seq x y z
N MET A 1 -15.57 -8.03 -7.65
CA MET A 1 -14.31 -8.58 -7.09
C MET A 1 -13.30 -7.46 -6.96
N LYS A 2 -12.50 -7.41 -5.89
CA LYS A 2 -11.43 -6.42 -5.69
C LYS A 2 -10.10 -7.14 -5.53
N LEU A 3 -9.04 -6.62 -6.15
CA LEU A 3 -7.66 -7.06 -5.91
C LEU A 3 -6.95 -6.03 -5.03
N HIS A 4 -6.00 -6.49 -4.22
CA HIS A 4 -5.03 -5.61 -3.59
C HIS A 4 -3.98 -5.13 -4.59
N GLU A 5 -3.25 -4.06 -4.24
CA GLU A 5 -2.18 -3.51 -5.09
C GLU A 5 -1.14 -4.58 -5.45
N TYR A 6 -0.66 -5.36 -4.48
CA TYR A 6 0.34 -6.39 -4.74
C TYR A 6 -0.16 -7.48 -5.71
N GLN A 7 -1.44 -7.85 -5.64
CA GLN A 7 -2.05 -8.84 -6.53
C GLN A 7 -2.19 -8.28 -7.95
N ALA A 8 -2.64 -7.02 -8.07
CA ALA A 8 -2.73 -6.34 -9.35
C ALA A 8 -1.35 -6.20 -10.02
N LYS A 9 -0.31 -5.83 -9.25
CA LYS A 9 1.07 -5.78 -9.75
C LYS A 9 1.59 -7.14 -10.18
N GLN A 10 1.32 -8.21 -9.43
CA GLN A 10 1.67 -9.58 -9.83
C GLN A 10 0.99 -9.98 -11.13
N LEU A 11 -0.28 -9.64 -11.32
CA LEU A 11 -1.01 -9.90 -12.56
C LEU A 11 -0.38 -9.15 -13.73
N LEU A 12 -0.14 -7.84 -13.59
CA LEU A 12 0.51 -7.01 -14.60
C LEU A 12 1.90 -7.55 -14.97
N LYS A 13 2.70 -7.95 -13.98
CA LYS A 13 4.03 -8.54 -14.18
C LYS A 13 3.99 -9.82 -15.02
N ARG A 14 2.99 -10.69 -14.80
CA ARG A 14 2.80 -11.93 -15.60
C ARG A 14 2.53 -11.64 -17.08
N HIS A 15 2.03 -10.46 -17.40
CA HIS A 15 1.79 -10.00 -18.77
C HIS A 15 2.88 -9.04 -19.30
N GLY A 16 4.07 -9.02 -18.67
CA GLY A 16 5.23 -8.27 -19.16
C GLY A 16 5.21 -6.77 -18.86
N VAL A 17 4.22 -6.27 -18.11
CA VAL A 17 4.20 -4.87 -17.66
C VAL A 17 5.28 -4.67 -16.60
N LYS A 18 6.12 -3.65 -16.80
CA LYS A 18 7.13 -3.27 -15.81
C LYS A 18 6.44 -2.74 -14.56
N VAL A 19 6.66 -3.43 -13.44
CA VAL A 19 6.23 -3.02 -12.11
C VAL A 19 7.45 -3.04 -11.19
N GLN A 20 7.44 -2.23 -10.15
CA GLN A 20 8.50 -2.24 -9.15
C GLN A 20 8.55 -3.61 -8.44
N GLU A 21 9.74 -3.99 -8.00
CA GLU A 21 9.90 -5.17 -7.17
C GLU A 21 9.40 -4.90 -5.76
N GLY A 22 8.66 -5.85 -5.20
CA GLY A 22 8.18 -5.75 -3.85
C GLY A 22 7.77 -7.09 -3.26
N LYS A 23 7.65 -7.11 -1.93
CA LYS A 23 7.28 -8.27 -1.13
C LYS A 23 6.06 -7.97 -0.27
N VAL A 24 5.11 -8.90 -0.27
CA VAL A 24 3.98 -8.86 0.68
C VAL A 24 4.44 -9.44 2.02
N VAL A 25 4.00 -8.81 3.11
CA VAL A 25 4.34 -9.21 4.47
C VAL A 25 3.05 -9.27 5.30
N GLU A 26 2.91 -10.34 6.06
CA GLU A 26 1.72 -10.62 6.89
C GLU A 26 2.06 -10.67 8.40
N LYS A 27 3.33 -10.92 8.74
CA LYS A 27 3.83 -10.97 10.11
C LYS A 27 4.87 -9.88 10.35
N LYS A 28 4.91 -9.34 11.57
CA LYS A 28 5.82 -8.24 11.90
C LYS A 28 7.29 -8.69 11.85
N GLU A 29 7.58 -9.94 12.23
CA GLU A 29 8.94 -10.49 12.17
C GLU A 29 9.53 -10.53 10.75
N ASP A 30 8.67 -10.66 9.73
CA ASP A 30 9.08 -10.79 8.33
C ASP A 30 9.39 -9.44 7.64
N ILE A 31 9.12 -8.31 8.31
CA ILE A 31 9.34 -6.97 7.72
C ILE A 31 10.83 -6.72 7.45
N GLY A 32 11.68 -6.97 8.45
CA GLY A 32 13.13 -6.80 8.32
C GLY A 32 13.73 -7.69 7.23
N PRO A 33 13.48 -9.01 7.24
CA PRO A 33 13.89 -9.91 6.17
C PRO A 33 13.38 -9.49 4.78
N ALA A 34 12.15 -8.97 4.67
CA ALA A 34 11.62 -8.47 3.41
C ALA A 34 12.36 -7.21 2.92
N PHE A 35 12.72 -6.29 3.81
CA PHE A 35 13.53 -5.11 3.51
C PHE A 35 14.91 -5.51 2.94
N GLU A 36 15.60 -6.42 3.63
CA GLU A 36 16.92 -6.93 3.20
C GLU A 36 16.84 -7.66 1.86
N ALA A 37 15.80 -8.48 1.66
CA ALA A 37 15.60 -9.21 0.41
C ALA A 37 15.29 -8.29 -0.79
N LEU A 38 14.89 -7.05 -0.54
CA LEU A 38 14.75 -6.01 -1.54
C LEU A 38 16.05 -5.19 -1.72
N GLY A 39 17.17 -5.61 -1.13
CA GLY A 39 18.46 -4.93 -1.23
C GLY A 39 18.58 -3.68 -0.35
N GLY A 40 17.61 -3.45 0.54
CA GLY A 40 17.58 -2.29 1.42
C GLY A 40 17.44 -0.94 0.70
N GLY A 41 17.99 0.11 1.30
CA GLY A 41 17.91 1.48 0.78
C GLY A 41 16.51 2.08 0.91
N VAL A 42 16.08 2.81 -0.11
CA VAL A 42 14.77 3.47 -0.13
C VAL A 42 13.68 2.45 -0.45
N ILE A 43 12.79 2.19 0.49
CA ILE A 43 11.68 1.24 0.38
C ILE A 43 10.36 1.90 0.80
N ALA A 44 9.34 1.80 -0.04
CA ALA A 44 7.98 2.19 0.30
C ALA A 44 7.28 1.06 1.08
N VAL A 45 6.78 1.36 2.29
CA VAL A 45 5.96 0.49 3.12
C VAL A 45 4.50 0.89 2.96
N LYS A 46 3.66 0.00 2.42
CA LYS A 46 2.30 0.32 1.97
C LYS A 46 1.25 -0.60 2.59
N SER A 47 0.30 -0.03 3.32
CA SER A 47 -0.88 -0.76 3.80
C SER A 47 -1.69 -1.34 2.64
N GLN A 48 -2.04 -2.63 2.73
CA GLN A 48 -2.88 -3.31 1.74
C GLN A 48 -4.33 -3.36 2.24
N VAL A 49 -5.10 -2.35 1.89
CA VAL A 49 -6.55 -2.27 2.16
C VAL A 49 -7.33 -1.95 0.88
N HIS A 50 -8.60 -2.34 0.82
CA HIS A 50 -9.49 -2.01 -0.30
C HIS A 50 -10.11 -0.62 -0.16
N ALA A 51 -9.27 0.40 -0.05
CA ALA A 51 -9.62 1.82 -0.02
C ALA A 51 -8.48 2.65 -0.64
N GLY A 52 -8.83 3.69 -1.39
CA GLY A 52 -7.90 4.71 -1.88
C GLY A 52 -7.54 5.74 -0.79
N GLY A 53 -6.75 6.75 -1.14
CA GLY A 53 -6.38 7.82 -0.19
C GLY A 53 -5.41 7.41 0.92
N ARG A 54 -4.82 6.22 0.84
CA ARG A 54 -3.95 5.62 1.88
C ARG A 54 -2.82 6.55 2.32
N GLY A 55 -2.16 7.25 1.40
CA GLY A 55 -1.05 8.16 1.72
C GLY A 55 -1.44 9.32 2.65
N LYS A 56 -2.70 9.79 2.58
CA LYS A 56 -3.26 10.84 3.44
C LYS A 56 -4.12 10.28 4.59
N GLY A 57 -4.12 8.96 4.77
CA GLY A 57 -4.90 8.29 5.82
C GLY A 57 -4.23 8.40 7.19
N VAL A 58 -4.90 7.88 8.21
CA VAL A 58 -4.42 7.85 9.60
C VAL A 58 -4.63 6.45 10.17
N LEU A 59 -3.63 5.92 10.87
CA LEU A 59 -3.67 4.63 11.55
C LEU A 59 -4.03 4.79 13.02
N TYR A 60 -4.87 3.88 13.48
CA TYR A 60 -5.35 3.77 14.86
C TYR A 60 -5.11 2.35 15.38
N ASP A 61 -4.89 2.19 16.68
CA ASP A 61 -4.68 0.90 17.34
C ASP A 61 -5.98 0.10 17.57
N GLY A 62 -7.12 0.64 17.16
CA GLY A 62 -8.41 -0.04 17.16
C GLY A 62 -9.37 0.46 16.05
N PRO A 63 -10.56 -0.14 15.95
CA PRO A 63 -11.53 0.13 14.88
C PRO A 63 -12.32 1.44 15.02
N ASN A 64 -12.24 2.12 16.16
CA ASN A 64 -13.02 3.28 16.57
C ASN A 64 -12.15 4.55 16.64
N PRO A 65 -12.00 5.32 15.55
CA PRO A 65 -11.03 6.43 15.48
C PRO A 65 -11.34 7.63 16.40
N HIS A 66 -12.52 7.64 17.02
CA HIS A 66 -12.93 8.66 17.98
C HIS A 66 -12.50 8.34 19.42
N GLU A 67 -12.13 7.08 19.69
CA GLU A 67 -11.76 6.56 21.01
C GLU A 67 -10.32 6.03 21.02
N ASP A 68 -9.94 5.34 19.94
CA ASP A 68 -8.65 4.68 19.79
C ASP A 68 -7.52 5.67 19.51
N ALA A 69 -6.30 5.28 19.89
CA ALA A 69 -5.15 6.15 19.79
C ALA A 69 -4.66 6.24 18.33
N LYS A 70 -4.42 7.47 17.87
CA LYS A 70 -3.69 7.70 16.63
C LYS A 70 -2.23 7.28 16.80
N ILE A 71 -1.79 6.32 15.99
CA ILE A 71 -0.43 5.76 16.08
C ILE A 71 0.49 6.15 14.93
N GLN A 72 -0.08 6.52 13.77
CA GLN A 72 0.71 6.92 12.60
C GLN A 72 -0.12 7.72 11.57
N GLU A 73 0.49 8.73 10.97
CA GLU A 73 -0.04 9.38 9.76
C GLU A 73 0.48 8.69 8.50
N GLY A 74 -0.42 8.44 7.56
CA GLY A 74 -0.14 7.81 6.27
C GLY A 74 -0.10 6.28 6.34
N GLY A 75 -0.89 5.66 5.47
CA GLY A 75 -0.81 4.23 5.11
C GLY A 75 0.21 3.93 4.01
N VAL A 76 1.00 4.92 3.61
CA VAL A 76 2.15 4.77 2.70
C VAL A 76 3.30 5.58 3.31
N LYS A 77 4.40 4.91 3.66
CA LYS A 77 5.61 5.51 4.23
C LYS A 77 6.82 5.13 3.39
N VAL A 78 7.83 5.98 3.39
CA VAL A 78 9.12 5.69 2.75
C VAL A 78 10.15 5.49 3.86
N ALA A 79 10.68 4.28 3.96
CA ALA A 79 11.77 3.92 4.85
C ALA A 79 13.10 3.95 4.07
N LYS A 80 14.15 4.42 4.71
CA LYS A 80 15.54 4.44 4.21
C LYS A 80 16.42 3.43 4.94
N THR A 81 15.96 2.96 6.11
CA THR A 81 16.63 1.93 6.89
C THR A 81 15.67 0.79 7.23
N LYS A 82 16.25 -0.34 7.67
CA LYS A 82 15.48 -1.50 8.12
C LYS A 82 14.64 -1.16 9.35
N GLU A 83 15.19 -0.37 10.27
CA GLU A 83 14.55 0.04 11.52
C GLU A 83 13.31 0.87 11.21
N GLU A 84 13.40 1.83 10.30
CA GLU A 84 12.24 2.61 9.83
C GLU A 84 11.19 1.71 9.17
N ALA A 85 11.60 0.74 8.34
CA ALA A 85 10.67 -0.18 7.70
C ALA A 85 9.91 -1.03 8.72
N VAL A 86 10.63 -1.56 9.72
CA VAL A 86 10.05 -2.32 10.84
C VAL A 86 9.12 -1.43 11.67
N GLU A 87 9.51 -0.20 11.98
CA GLU A 87 8.69 0.74 12.73
C GLU A 87 7.37 1.04 12.00
N PHE A 88 7.44 1.50 10.75
CA PHE A 88 6.26 1.85 9.96
C PHE A 88 5.37 0.64 9.70
N GLY A 89 5.97 -0.49 9.34
CA GLY A 89 5.25 -1.73 9.05
C GLY A 89 4.57 -2.31 10.30
N SER A 90 5.22 -2.23 11.46
CA SER A 90 4.65 -2.72 12.73
C SER A 90 3.49 -1.88 13.24
N LYS A 91 3.51 -0.56 12.96
CA LYS A 91 2.38 0.34 13.20
C LYS A 91 1.24 0.13 12.22
N MET A 92 1.52 -0.37 11.02
CA MET A 92 0.50 -0.74 10.03
C MET A 92 -0.16 -2.08 10.36
N LEU A 93 0.61 -3.17 10.44
CA LEU A 93 0.08 -4.53 10.57
C LEU A 93 -0.73 -4.75 11.85
N GLY A 94 -1.96 -5.23 11.68
CA GLY A 94 -2.93 -5.52 12.73
C GLY A 94 -3.79 -4.33 13.15
N ASN A 95 -3.39 -3.10 12.78
CA ASN A 95 -4.06 -1.86 13.13
C ASN A 95 -5.01 -1.37 12.03
N TYR A 96 -5.73 -0.27 12.27
CA TYR A 96 -6.82 0.19 11.41
C TYR A 96 -6.46 1.48 10.68
N LEU A 97 -6.51 1.44 9.34
CA LEU A 97 -6.27 2.60 8.49
C LEU A 97 -7.59 3.27 8.13
N VAL A 98 -7.74 4.53 8.54
CA VAL A 98 -8.84 5.41 8.14
C VAL A 98 -8.40 6.26 6.96
N THR A 99 -9.25 6.36 5.95
CA THR A 99 -9.06 7.28 4.82
C THR A 99 -10.38 7.98 4.52
N HIS A 100 -10.37 9.00 3.65
CA HIS A 100 -11.60 9.62 3.16
C HIS A 100 -12.56 8.62 2.47
N GLN A 101 -12.08 7.43 2.06
CA GLN A 101 -12.88 6.40 1.38
C GLN A 101 -13.29 5.23 2.29
N THR A 102 -12.90 5.23 3.58
CA THR A 102 -13.28 4.13 4.50
C THR A 102 -14.62 4.37 5.21
N GLY A 103 -15.21 5.56 5.09
CA GLY A 103 -16.52 5.86 5.69
C GLY A 103 -16.47 5.98 7.22
N GLY A 104 -15.42 6.61 7.76
CA GLY A 104 -15.25 6.85 9.20
C GLY A 104 -14.76 5.64 10.00
N THR A 105 -15.24 4.44 9.69
CA THR A 105 -14.73 3.18 10.27
C THR A 105 -13.51 2.73 9.48
N GLY A 106 -12.34 2.63 10.13
CA GLY A 106 -11.09 2.26 9.45
C GLY A 106 -11.15 0.84 8.83
N LYS A 107 -10.17 0.49 8.00
CA LYS A 107 -9.96 -0.88 7.54
C LYS A 107 -8.73 -1.46 8.22
N GLN A 108 -8.87 -2.65 8.80
CA GLN A 108 -7.76 -3.37 9.37
C GLN A 108 -6.72 -3.71 8.30
N VAL A 109 -5.45 -3.46 8.60
CA VAL A 109 -4.32 -3.75 7.72
C VAL A 109 -3.76 -5.12 8.09
N ASN A 110 -4.22 -6.16 7.39
CA ASN A 110 -3.75 -7.53 7.60
C ASN A 110 -2.49 -7.86 6.83
N LYS A 111 -2.18 -7.07 5.78
CA LYS A 111 -0.99 -7.22 4.96
C LYS A 111 -0.40 -5.86 4.65
N ILE A 112 0.92 -5.81 4.53
CA ILE A 112 1.64 -4.67 3.97
C ILE A 112 2.43 -5.11 2.75
N TYR A 113 2.79 -4.15 1.91
CA TYR A 113 3.61 -4.36 0.74
C TYR A 113 4.84 -3.47 0.83
N LEU A 114 6.02 -4.08 0.93
CA LEU A 114 7.30 -3.41 0.83
C LEU A 114 7.70 -3.38 -0.64
N GLU A 115 8.06 -2.21 -1.15
CA GLU A 115 8.38 -2.01 -2.56
C GLU A 115 9.63 -1.15 -2.71
N LYS A 116 10.53 -1.54 -3.62
CA LYS A 116 11.72 -0.75 -3.94
C LYS A 116 11.33 0.66 -4.37
N GLY A 117 11.97 1.65 -3.76
CA GLY A 117 11.94 3.02 -4.20
C GLY A 117 12.53 3.16 -5.60
N THR A 118 12.06 4.17 -6.32
CA THR A 118 12.58 4.52 -7.65
C THR A 118 12.50 6.04 -7.78
N ASP A 119 13.45 6.62 -8.52
CA ASP A 119 13.41 8.05 -8.81
C ASP A 119 12.30 8.33 -9.82
N ILE A 120 11.32 9.12 -9.40
CA ILE A 120 10.15 9.45 -10.21
C ILE A 120 10.39 10.80 -10.88
N ALA A 121 10.80 10.77 -12.15
CA ALA A 121 10.99 11.99 -12.93
C ALA A 121 9.66 12.66 -13.33
N ARG A 122 8.61 11.87 -13.54
CA ARG A 122 7.26 12.34 -13.91
C ARG A 122 6.20 11.35 -13.45
N GLU A 123 5.11 11.87 -12.90
CA GLU A 123 3.91 11.10 -12.59
C GLU A 123 2.83 11.37 -13.64
N LEU A 124 2.19 10.30 -14.10
CA LEU A 124 1.10 10.33 -15.06
C LEU A 124 -0.05 9.47 -14.54
N TYR A 125 -1.27 9.90 -14.83
CA TYR A 125 -2.45 9.06 -14.69
C TYR A 125 -2.69 8.30 -16.00
N LEU A 126 -2.99 7.01 -15.91
CA LEU A 126 -3.42 6.19 -17.04
C LEU A 126 -4.46 5.17 -16.56
N SER A 127 -5.54 5.04 -17.30
CA SER A 127 -6.56 4.01 -17.09
C SER A 127 -7.04 3.43 -18.42
N ILE A 128 -7.45 2.16 -18.39
CA ILE A 128 -8.13 1.50 -19.50
C ILE A 128 -9.45 0.97 -18.96
N LEU A 129 -10.56 1.40 -19.55
CA LEU A 129 -11.90 0.97 -19.16
C LEU A 129 -12.76 0.70 -20.38
N HIS A 130 -13.80 -0.12 -20.19
CA HIS A 130 -14.84 -0.28 -21.19
C HIS A 130 -15.87 0.84 -21.05
N ASP A 131 -15.94 1.72 -22.04
CA ASP A 131 -16.94 2.78 -22.09
C ASP A 131 -18.26 2.20 -22.61
N ARG A 132 -19.30 2.25 -21.78
CA ARG A 132 -20.63 1.71 -22.12
C ARG A 132 -21.39 2.54 -23.15
N GLY A 133 -21.14 3.85 -23.22
CA GLY A 133 -21.78 4.74 -24.19
C GLY A 133 -21.20 4.55 -25.59
N LEU A 134 -19.89 4.31 -25.68
CA LEU A 134 -19.18 4.05 -26.93
C LEU A 134 -19.12 2.56 -27.30
N ASN A 135 -19.45 1.67 -26.35
CA ASN A 135 -19.36 0.22 -26.44
C ASN A 135 -17.96 -0.27 -26.88
N LYS A 136 -16.90 0.39 -26.38
CA LYS A 136 -15.51 0.18 -26.77
C LYS A 136 -14.56 0.39 -25.59
N PRO A 137 -13.38 -0.24 -25.57
CA PRO A 137 -12.31 0.16 -24.67
C PRO A 137 -11.85 1.59 -24.95
N ILE A 138 -11.63 2.38 -23.91
CA ILE A 138 -11.00 3.69 -23.99
C ILE A 138 -9.74 3.73 -23.11
N VAL A 139 -8.81 4.61 -23.46
CA VAL A 139 -7.61 4.92 -22.68
C VAL A 139 -7.72 6.38 -22.25
N MET A 140 -7.61 6.65 -20.95
CA MET A 140 -7.64 7.99 -20.35
C MET A 140 -6.40 8.24 -19.52
#